data_AF-A0A2A1ZMG1-F1
#
_entry.id   AF-A0A2A1ZMG1-F1
#
_cell.length_a   1.000
_cell.length_b   1.000
_cell.length_c   1.000
_cell.angle_alpha   90.00
_cell.angle_beta   90.00
_cell.angle_gamma   90.00
#
_symmetry.space_group_name_H-M   'P 1'
#
loop_
_entity.id
_entity.type
_entity.pdbx_description
1 polymer ?
#
loop_
_entity_poly.entity_id
_entity_poly.type
_entity_poly.pdbx_seq_one_letter_code
_entity_poly.pdbx_strand_id
1 'polypeptide(L)'
;MDTYLYTQSDKSTTVYLDGTYMIFNINNSYPFQIRRKGKPKFKDIKLVRNNDDKLMRIFTNEQNYIEDKYINLYKHLISKGYKNVFISGYKDQVHVAFSNKDHIRKIKVLTETEYLNLKNNITSFINLANQAYEMINY
;
A
#
# COMPACT_ATOMS: atom_id res chain seq x y z
N MET A 1 -1.06 -7.48 14.16
CA MET A 1 -0.23 -8.28 13.24
C MET A 1 0.74 -7.29 12.65
N ASP A 2 2.03 -7.51 12.86
CA ASP A 2 3.06 -6.57 12.41
C ASP A 2 3.30 -6.81 10.93
N THR A 3 3.14 -5.75 10.14
CA THR A 3 3.17 -5.85 8.69
C THR A 3 4.46 -5.23 8.17
N TYR A 4 5.30 -6.07 7.57
CA TYR A 4 6.64 -5.72 7.09
C TYR A 4 6.60 -5.31 5.61
N LEU A 5 7.04 -4.09 5.32
CA LEU A 5 7.19 -3.61 3.95
C LEU A 5 8.63 -3.88 3.46
N TYR A 6 8.83 -4.96 2.70
CA TYR A 6 10.11 -5.27 2.07
C TYR A 6 10.25 -4.49 0.75
N THR A 7 11.09 -3.46 0.74
CA THR A 7 11.61 -2.87 -0.50
C THR A 7 13.06 -3.32 -0.67
N GLN A 8 13.27 -4.31 -1.55
CA GLN A 8 14.53 -4.94 -1.93
C GLN A 8 15.30 -5.77 -0.89
N SER A 9 15.88 -6.85 -1.43
CA SER A 9 16.85 -7.77 -0.82
C SER A 9 17.99 -7.04 -0.10
N ASP A 10 18.23 -7.45 1.14
CA ASP A 10 19.40 -7.23 2.00
C ASP A 10 19.62 -5.89 2.70
N LYS A 11 18.89 -4.80 2.39
CA LYS A 11 18.99 -3.52 3.15
C LYS A 11 17.63 -2.84 3.35
N SER A 12 16.67 -3.60 3.84
CA SER A 12 15.29 -3.18 4.11
C SER A 12 15.22 -1.94 5.00
N THR A 13 14.56 -0.88 4.51
CA THR A 13 14.13 0.23 5.35
C THR A 13 12.87 -0.23 6.08
N THR A 14 12.98 -0.64 7.34
CA THR A 14 11.84 -1.11 8.13
C THR A 14 10.86 0.04 8.36
N VAL A 15 9.67 -0.05 7.76
CA VAL A 15 8.55 0.83 8.10
C VAL A 15 7.50 0.00 8.80
N TYR A 16 7.22 0.35 10.05
CA TYR A 16 6.13 -0.24 10.81
C TYR A 16 4.81 0.22 10.22
N LEU A 17 4.04 -0.71 9.67
CA LEU A 17 2.68 -0.47 9.20
C LEU A 17 1.71 -1.23 10.11
N ASP A 18 0.95 -0.52 10.96
CA ASP A 18 -0.21 -1.11 11.66
C ASP A 18 -1.41 -1.11 10.70
N GLY A 19 -1.32 -1.97 9.69
CA GLY A 19 -2.26 -2.05 8.59
C GLY A 19 -2.00 -3.24 7.70
N THR A 20 -2.62 -3.20 6.53
CA THR A 20 -2.51 -4.24 5.54
C THR A 20 -1.39 -3.96 4.58
N TYR A 21 -0.65 -5.01 4.18
CA TYR A 21 0.28 -4.97 3.08
C TYR A 21 0.09 -6.18 2.19
N MET A 22 0.13 -5.94 0.88
CA MET A 22 0.01 -6.94 -0.16
C MET A 22 1.15 -6.75 -1.16
N ILE A 23 1.63 -7.88 -1.68
CA ILE A 23 2.58 -7.92 -2.80
C ILE A 23 1.91 -8.73 -3.90
N PHE A 24 1.75 -8.11 -5.07
CA PHE A 24 1.24 -8.74 -6.27
C PHE A 24 2.41 -9.00 -7.19
N ASN A 25 2.65 -10.27 -7.55
CA ASN A 25 3.65 -10.62 -8.56
C ASN A 25 3.02 -10.43 -9.94
N ILE A 26 3.25 -9.27 -10.53
CA ILE A 26 2.70 -8.87 -11.83
C ILE A 26 3.78 -8.17 -12.65
N ASN A 27 3.78 -8.40 -13.96
CA ASN A 27 4.75 -7.77 -14.84
C ASN A 27 4.52 -6.25 -14.84
N ASN A 28 5.41 -5.52 -14.16
CA ASN A 28 5.35 -4.07 -14.07
C ASN A 28 6.64 -3.50 -14.67
N SER A 29 6.47 -2.91 -15.85
CA SER A 29 7.60 -2.50 -16.71
C SER A 29 8.45 -1.39 -16.10
N TYR A 30 7.86 -0.54 -15.26
CA TYR A 30 8.52 0.69 -14.79
C TYR A 30 8.31 0.95 -13.29
N PRO A 31 9.36 1.37 -12.55
CA PRO A 31 9.21 1.77 -11.16
C PRO A 31 8.30 2.99 -10.99
N PHE A 32 7.36 2.90 -10.05
CA PHE A 32 6.47 4.01 -9.70
C PHE A 32 6.10 3.97 -8.20
N GLN A 33 5.60 5.08 -7.68
CA GLN A 33 5.06 5.17 -6.34
C GLN A 33 3.91 6.18 -6.24
N ILE A 34 2.79 5.78 -5.64
CA ILE A 34 1.66 6.63 -5.29
C ILE A 34 1.57 6.71 -3.75
N ARG A 35 1.55 7.92 -3.19
CA ARG A 35 1.45 8.15 -1.73
C ARG A 35 1.00 9.56 -1.37
N ARG A 36 0.35 9.74 -0.22
CA ARG A 36 -0.21 11.04 0.21
C ARG A 36 0.83 12.09 0.61
N LYS A 37 1.81 11.74 1.45
CA LYS A 37 2.99 12.55 1.90
C LYS A 37 3.85 11.69 2.84
N GLY A 38 5.16 11.93 2.92
CA GLY A 38 6.03 11.25 3.92
C GLY A 38 6.57 9.88 3.50
N LYS A 39 7.22 9.15 4.40
CA LYS A 39 7.77 7.80 4.15
C LYS A 39 6.63 6.76 4.03
N PRO A 40 6.86 5.60 3.40
CA PRO A 40 8.11 5.10 2.80
C PRO A 40 8.46 5.75 1.46
N LYS A 41 9.75 5.85 1.15
CA LYS A 41 10.29 6.22 -0.18
C LYS A 41 11.22 5.08 -0.62
N PHE A 42 11.34 4.84 -1.93
CA PHE A 42 12.46 4.06 -2.42
C PHE A 42 13.77 4.74 -2.02
N LYS A 43 14.74 3.94 -1.57
CA LYS A 43 16.03 4.44 -1.09
C LYS A 43 16.98 4.76 -2.25
N ASP A 44 17.01 3.86 -3.24
CA ASP A 44 18.05 3.87 -4.29
C ASP A 44 17.47 4.07 -5.71
N ILE A 45 16.18 4.41 -5.82
CA ILE A 45 15.52 4.68 -7.10
C ILE A 45 15.11 6.15 -7.11
N LYS A 46 15.64 6.91 -8.06
CA LYS A 46 15.22 8.28 -8.30
C LYS A 46 13.90 8.25 -9.06
N LEU A 47 12.84 8.74 -8.42
CA LEU A 47 11.55 8.99 -9.05
C LEU A 47 11.27 10.49 -9.09
N VAL A 48 10.75 10.95 -10.21
CA VAL A 48 10.29 12.32 -10.44
C VAL A 48 8.84 12.41 -10.01
N ARG A 49 8.47 13.54 -9.39
CA ARG A 49 7.09 13.81 -8.97
C ARG A 49 6.35 14.45 -10.14
N ASN A 50 5.31 13.79 -10.64
CA ASN A 50 4.65 14.22 -11.88
C ASN A 50 3.32 14.91 -11.67
N ASN A 51 2.57 14.51 -10.64
CA ASN A 51 1.24 15.04 -10.41
C ASN A 51 0.92 15.15 -8.92
N ASP A 52 0.28 16.26 -8.57
CA ASP A 52 -0.21 16.57 -7.24
C ASP A 52 -1.72 16.69 -7.26
N ASP A 53 -2.37 15.60 -6.88
CA ASP A 53 -3.75 15.67 -6.40
C ASP A 53 -3.70 16.01 -4.90
N LYS A 54 -4.71 16.71 -4.38
CA LYS A 54 -4.85 16.94 -2.93
C LYS A 54 -4.86 15.62 -2.14
N LEU A 55 -5.26 14.52 -2.78
CA LEU A 55 -5.40 13.19 -2.17
C LEU A 55 -4.18 12.26 -2.38
N MET A 56 -3.35 12.50 -3.40
CA MET A 56 -2.25 11.62 -3.77
C MET A 56 -1.10 12.36 -4.47
N ARG A 57 0.11 11.85 -4.28
CA ARG A 57 1.31 12.27 -5.01
C ARG A 57 1.80 11.09 -5.82
N ILE A 58 2.03 11.33 -7.11
CA ILE A 58 2.51 10.32 -8.04
C ILE A 58 3.99 10.58 -8.32
N PHE A 59 4.79 9.54 -8.15
CA PHE A 59 6.21 9.51 -8.45
C PHE A 59 6.47 8.41 -9.49
N THR A 60 7.20 8.70 -10.55
CA THR A 60 7.55 7.73 -11.60
C THR A 60 9.01 7.86 -11.99
N ASN A 61 9.52 6.96 -12.81
CA ASN A 61 10.78 7.14 -13.52
C ASN A 61 10.65 8.20 -14.64
N GLU A 62 11.73 8.43 -15.38
CA GLU A 62 11.86 9.43 -16.46
C GLU A 62 10.80 9.29 -17.56
N GLN A 63 10.29 8.08 -17.77
CA GLN A 63 9.23 7.76 -18.73
C GLN A 63 7.88 8.40 -18.36
N ASN A 64 7.75 8.92 -17.13
CA ASN A 64 6.55 9.59 -16.63
C ASN A 64 5.25 8.77 -16.75
N TYR A 65 5.39 7.44 -16.78
CA TYR A 65 4.29 6.52 -17.03
C TYR A 65 3.88 5.76 -15.77
N ILE A 66 2.57 5.63 -15.57
CA ILE A 66 1.93 4.75 -14.60
C ILE A 66 0.58 4.32 -15.17
N GLU A 67 0.22 3.04 -15.03
CA GLU A 67 -1.08 2.56 -15.49
C GLU A 67 -2.22 3.08 -14.60
N ASP A 68 -3.35 3.40 -15.23
CA ASP A 68 -4.54 3.94 -14.54
C ASP A 68 -5.10 2.98 -13.47
N LYS A 69 -4.93 1.67 -13.64
CA LYS A 69 -5.38 0.67 -12.65
C LYS A 69 -4.80 0.90 -11.26
N TYR A 70 -3.55 1.36 -11.18
CA TYR A 70 -2.91 1.67 -9.89
C TYR A 70 -3.49 2.94 -9.26
N ILE A 71 -3.82 3.94 -10.09
CA ILE A 71 -4.48 5.17 -9.65
C ILE A 71 -5.91 4.87 -9.16
N ASN A 72 -6.64 4.04 -9.90
CA ASN A 72 -7.99 3.62 -9.56
C ASN A 72 -8.03 2.82 -8.26
N LEU A 73 -7.10 1.88 -8.08
CA LEU A 73 -6.94 1.15 -6.82
C LEU A 73 -6.65 2.10 -5.65
N TYR A 74 -5.76 3.08 -5.84
CA TYR A 74 -5.47 4.06 -4.80
C TYR A 74 -6.74 4.84 -4.39
N LYS A 75 -7.47 5.39 -5.38
CA LYS A 75 -8.71 6.13 -5.15
C LYS A 75 -9.77 5.27 -4.47
N HIS A 76 -9.88 4.00 -4.87
CA HIS A 76 -10.78 3.04 -4.24
C HIS A 76 -10.45 2.87 -2.76
N LEU A 77 -9.19 2.64 -2.39
CA LEU A 77 -8.77 2.49 -1.00
C LEU A 77 -9.05 3.77 -0.18
N ILE A 78 -8.79 4.95 -0.73
CA ILE A 78 -9.16 6.20 -0.07
C ILE A 78 -10.68 6.31 0.13
N SER A 79 -11.50 5.93 -0.87
CA SER A 79 -12.96 5.95 -0.75
C SER A 79 -13.51 4.97 0.30
N LYS A 80 -12.77 3.91 0.61
CA LYS A 80 -13.08 2.97 1.70
C LYS A 80 -12.72 3.53 3.09
N GLY A 81 -12.14 4.72 3.16
CA GLY A 81 -11.80 5.41 4.41
C GLY A 81 -10.37 5.17 4.89
N TYR A 82 -9.52 4.49 4.11
CA TYR A 82 -8.11 4.30 4.46
C TYR A 82 -7.36 5.64 4.45
N LYS A 83 -6.74 5.98 5.59
CA LYS A 83 -6.06 7.27 5.78
C LYS A 83 -4.66 7.28 5.20
N ASN A 84 -3.97 6.15 5.36
CA ASN A 84 -2.63 5.89 4.86
C ASN A 84 -2.74 4.87 3.73
N VAL A 85 -2.34 5.25 2.52
CA VAL A 85 -2.30 4.36 1.36
C VAL A 85 -0.98 4.59 0.64
N PHE A 86 -0.31 3.51 0.29
CA PHE A 86 0.95 3.48 -0.44
C PHE A 86 0.83 2.40 -1.51
N ILE A 87 1.07 2.77 -2.76
CA ILE A 87 1.18 1.81 -3.86
C ILE A 87 2.54 2.04 -4.51
N SER A 88 3.31 0.98 -4.76
CA SER A 88 4.59 1.09 -5.45
C SER A 88 4.85 -0.10 -6.35
N GLY A 89 5.12 0.16 -7.62
CA GLY A 89 5.60 -0.86 -8.55
C GLY A 89 7.12 -0.86 -8.59
N TYR A 90 7.72 -2.04 -8.55
CA TYR A 90 9.15 -2.22 -8.74
C TYR A 90 9.43 -3.62 -9.30
N LYS A 91 10.08 -3.70 -10.47
CA LYS A 91 10.26 -4.95 -11.23
C LYS A 91 8.89 -5.64 -11.41
N ASP A 92 8.84 -6.97 -11.32
CA ASP A 92 7.64 -7.79 -11.45
C ASP A 92 6.75 -7.80 -10.19
N GLN A 93 6.78 -6.72 -9.40
CA GLN A 93 6.03 -6.62 -8.17
C GLN A 93 5.32 -5.29 -8.04
N VAL A 94 4.08 -5.34 -7.57
CA VAL A 94 3.34 -4.18 -7.08
C VAL A 94 3.01 -4.38 -5.62
N HIS A 95 3.45 -3.42 -4.83
CA HIS A 95 3.30 -3.41 -3.39
C HIS A 95 2.18 -2.44 -3.02
N VAL A 96 1.24 -2.89 -2.20
CA VAL A 96 0.08 -2.11 -1.75
C VAL A 96 0.03 -2.16 -0.23
N ALA A 97 0.18 -1.01 0.42
CA ALA A 97 0.05 -0.87 1.87
C ALA A 97 -1.07 0.12 2.20
N PHE A 98 -1.90 -0.20 3.19
CA PHE A 98 -2.89 0.76 3.70
C PHE A 98 -3.24 0.54 5.17
N SER A 99 -3.60 1.63 5.87
CA SER A 99 -4.00 1.58 7.27
C SER A 99 -5.00 2.69 7.65
N ASN A 100 -5.74 2.43 8.73
CA ASN A 100 -6.72 3.36 9.32
C ASN A 100 -6.22 4.09 10.58
N LYS A 101 -5.11 3.66 11.19
CA LYS A 101 -4.67 4.13 12.52
C LYS A 101 -3.45 5.05 12.44
N ASP A 102 -3.47 6.10 13.27
CA ASP A 102 -2.31 6.84 13.73
C ASP A 102 -1.89 6.26 15.12
N HIS A 103 -0.60 6.04 15.34
CA HIS A 103 -0.09 5.15 16.40
C HIS A 103 -0.14 5.74 17.82
N ILE A 104 -0.89 5.09 18.74
CA ILE A 104 -0.62 5.05 20.20
C ILE A 104 -1.00 3.64 20.69
N ARG A 105 -0.12 2.93 21.42
CA ARG A 105 -0.45 1.60 22.00
C ARG A 105 -0.04 1.43 23.47
N LYS A 106 -1.00 0.95 24.27
CA LYS A 106 -0.81 0.07 25.44
C LYS A 106 -1.48 -1.28 25.12
N ILE A 107 -0.89 -2.38 25.58
CA ILE A 107 -1.32 -3.76 25.31
C ILE A 107 -2.59 -4.09 26.13
N LYS A 108 -3.59 -4.76 25.52
CA LYS A 108 -4.85 -5.21 26.15
C LYS A 108 -5.12 -6.69 25.86
N VAL A 109 -5.71 -7.38 26.85
CA VAL A 109 -6.25 -8.75 26.76
C VAL A 109 -7.39 -8.77 25.72
N LEU A 110 -7.41 -9.79 24.86
CA LEU A 110 -8.37 -9.91 23.76
C LEU A 110 -9.74 -10.41 24.25
N THR A 111 -10.75 -9.56 24.20
CA THR A 111 -12.16 -9.87 24.46
C THR A 111 -12.83 -10.52 23.24
N GLU A 112 -14.00 -11.16 23.42
CA GLU A 112 -14.78 -11.75 22.32
C GLU A 112 -15.15 -10.73 21.22
N THR A 113 -15.53 -9.52 21.62
CA THR A 113 -15.77 -8.40 20.69
C THR A 113 -14.50 -8.06 19.89
N GLU A 114 -13.33 -8.06 20.53
CA GLU A 114 -12.06 -7.82 19.85
C GLU A 114 -11.68 -8.97 18.91
N TYR A 115 -12.02 -10.22 19.26
CA TYR A 115 -11.89 -11.37 18.37
C TYR A 115 -12.80 -11.25 17.14
N LEU A 116 -14.07 -10.93 17.32
CA LEU A 116 -15.02 -10.75 16.21
C LEU A 116 -14.60 -9.61 15.30
N ASN A 117 -14.13 -8.50 15.87
CA ASN A 117 -13.55 -7.40 15.11
C ASN A 117 -12.30 -7.84 14.33
N LEU A 118 -11.42 -8.64 14.93
CA LEU A 118 -10.25 -9.19 14.25
C LEU A 118 -10.67 -10.11 13.09
N LYS A 119 -11.61 -11.02 13.32
CA LYS A 119 -12.17 -11.91 12.29
C LYS A 119 -12.75 -11.11 11.13
N ASN A 120 -13.58 -10.11 11.41
CA ASN A 120 -14.18 -9.25 10.39
C ASN A 120 -13.13 -8.45 9.62
N ASN A 121 -12.07 -8.00 10.28
CA ASN A 121 -10.94 -7.34 9.63
C ASN A 121 -10.19 -8.31 8.69
N ILE A 122 -9.96 -9.55 9.10
CA ILE A 122 -9.32 -10.59 8.27
C ILE A 122 -10.20 -10.90 7.05
N THR A 123 -11.50 -11.10 7.23
CA THR A 123 -12.43 -11.36 6.12
C THR A 123 -12.47 -10.17 5.15
N SER A 124 -12.55 -8.95 5.68
CA SER A 124 -12.52 -7.73 4.86
C SER A 124 -11.21 -7.61 4.09
N PHE A 125 -10.09 -8.00 4.72
CA PHE A 125 -8.78 -8.03 4.08
C PHE A 125 -8.73 -9.02 2.92
N ILE A 126 -9.22 -10.25 3.09
CA ILE A 126 -9.29 -11.26 2.02
C ILE A 126 -10.15 -10.75 0.85
N ASN A 127 -11.33 -10.21 1.14
CA ASN A 127 -12.21 -9.67 0.11
C ASN A 127 -11.55 -8.54 -0.67
N LEU A 128 -10.87 -7.64 0.04
CA LEU A 128 -10.15 -6.55 -0.58
C LEU A 128 -8.93 -7.03 -1.39
N ALA A 129 -8.24 -8.08 -0.94
CA ALA A 129 -7.16 -8.70 -1.68
C ALA A 129 -7.64 -9.31 -3.00
N ASN A 130 -8.79 -10.00 -2.97
CA ASN A 130 -9.42 -10.54 -4.18
C ASN A 130 -9.83 -9.43 -5.15
N GLN A 131 -10.49 -8.38 -4.64
CA GLN A 131 -10.89 -7.22 -5.47
C GLN A 131 -9.67 -6.51 -6.06
N ALA A 132 -8.61 -6.31 -5.27
CA ALA A 132 -7.38 -5.70 -5.75
C ALA A 132 -6.69 -6.58 -6.80
N TYR A 133 -6.68 -7.91 -6.62
CA TYR A 133 -6.14 -8.84 -7.60
C TYR A 133 -6.90 -8.80 -8.92
N GLU A 134 -8.24 -8.76 -8.89
CA GLU A 134 -9.06 -8.60 -10.09
C GLU A 134 -8.75 -7.26 -10.78
N MET A 135 -8.77 -6.14 -10.05
CA MET A 135 -8.51 -4.81 -10.62
C MET A 135 -7.11 -4.63 -11.22
N ILE A 136 -6.14 -5.45 -10.80
CA ILE A 136 -4.76 -5.40 -11.32
C ILE A 136 -4.59 -6.22 -12.60
N ASN A 137 -5.37 -7.30 -12.77
CA ASN A 137 -5.24 -8.26 -13.87
C ASN A 137 -6.22 -8.04 -15.05
N TYR A 138 -7.15 -7.07 -14.94
CA TYR A 138 -7.97 -6.55 -16.05
C TYR A 138 -7.43 -5.19 -16.53
#